data_AF-A0A971H236-F1
#
_entry.id   AF-A0A971H236-F1
#
_cell.length_a   1.000
_cell.length_b   1.000
_cell.length_c   1.000
_cell.angle_alpha   90.00
_cell.angle_beta   90.00
_cell.angle_gamma   90.00
#
_symmetry.space_group_name_H-M   'P 1'
#
loop_
_entity.id
_entity.type
_entity.pdbx_description
1 polymer ?
#
loop_
_entity_poly.entity_id
_entity_poly.type
_entity_poly.pdbx_seq_one_letter_code
_entity_poly.pdbx_strand_id
1 'polypeptide(L)'
;MRRYLFISILVLIILFLTSCNVVNMEISDTIIAPKNESLPISGKWIIEDYKSSTEGEGEETIKSYLGKEALFHEDLVALGEEYCEEPIFKIKNVNTWDYLLYQYKTSPDFLNIDKDKIQIVSIMSKDQFFYEFIKESDDRIIVNIDGVFICLKQISPIVEDEDIADYFYQENAMFRA
;
A
#
# COMPACT_ATOMS: atom_id res chain seq x y z
N MET A 1 63.17 -11.77 -29.03
CA MET A 1 62.51 -10.50 -28.63
C MET A 1 60.99 -10.56 -28.78
N ARG A 2 60.43 -10.89 -29.97
CA ARG A 2 58.97 -10.92 -30.21
C ARG A 2 58.17 -11.81 -29.22
N ARG A 3 58.69 -13.00 -28.87
CA ARG A 3 58.06 -13.91 -27.87
C ARG A 3 58.02 -13.34 -26.44
N TYR A 4 59.08 -12.64 -26.01
CA TYR A 4 59.12 -12.00 -24.69
C TYR A 4 58.22 -10.76 -24.62
N LEU A 5 58.03 -10.08 -25.76
CA LEU A 5 57.11 -8.95 -25.89
C LEU A 5 55.65 -9.41 -25.75
N PHE A 6 55.29 -10.55 -26.34
CA PHE A 6 53.96 -11.16 -26.13
C PHE A 6 53.73 -11.59 -24.68
N ILE A 7 54.73 -12.16 -24.02
CA ILE A 7 54.63 -12.54 -22.60
C ILE A 7 54.46 -11.30 -21.71
N SER A 8 55.19 -10.22 -21.99
CA SER A 8 55.07 -8.95 -21.26
C SER A 8 53.68 -8.31 -21.42
N ILE A 9 53.10 -8.36 -22.63
CA ILE A 9 51.74 -7.87 -22.90
C ILE A 9 50.70 -8.72 -22.16
N LEU A 10 50.86 -10.05 -22.15
CA LEU A 10 49.95 -10.96 -21.46
C LEU A 10 49.94 -10.69 -19.94
N VAL A 11 51.12 -10.49 -19.34
CA VAL A 11 51.25 -10.17 -17.91
C VAL A 11 50.59 -8.82 -17.59
N LEU A 12 50.73 -7.82 -18.47
CA LEU A 12 50.09 -6.52 -18.29
C LEU A 12 48.56 -6.62 -18.31
N ILE A 13 47.99 -7.45 -19.20
CA ILE A 13 46.54 -7.68 -19.30
C ILE A 13 46.01 -8.36 -18.02
N ILE A 14 46.76 -9.30 -17.44
CA ILE A 14 46.36 -10.00 -16.21
C ILE A 14 46.29 -9.04 -15.00
N LEU A 15 47.13 -8.00 -14.96
CA LEU A 15 47.09 -6.99 -13.90
C LEU A 15 45.81 -6.12 -13.96
N PHE A 16 45.31 -5.84 -15.17
CA PHE A 16 44.07 -5.07 -15.36
C PHE A 16 42.78 -5.89 -15.11
N LEU A 17 42.87 -7.22 -14.95
CA LEU A 17 41.71 -8.07 -14.65
C LEU A 17 41.34 -8.11 -13.15
N THR A 18 42.00 -7.33 -12.30
CA THR A 18 41.79 -7.33 -10.83
C THR A 18 40.81 -6.28 -10.31
N SER A 19 39.99 -5.64 -11.17
CA SER A 19 38.96 -4.68 -10.73
C SER A 19 37.57 -5.32 -10.63
N CYS A 20 37.38 -6.15 -9.61
CA CYS A 20 36.06 -6.40 -9.04
C CYS A 20 36.25 -6.71 -7.55
N ASN A 21 36.70 -5.71 -6.80
CA ASN A 21 36.36 -5.69 -5.39
C ASN A 21 34.88 -5.30 -5.35
N VAL A 22 34.01 -6.28 -5.09
CA VAL A 22 32.71 -5.99 -4.50
C VAL A 22 33.05 -5.40 -3.15
N VAL A 23 33.20 -4.08 -3.11
CA VAL A 23 33.08 -3.35 -1.86
C VAL A 23 31.70 -3.77 -1.38
N ASN A 24 31.64 -4.58 -0.33
CA ASN A 24 30.46 -4.74 0.49
C ASN A 24 30.20 -3.36 1.10
N MET A 25 29.72 -2.46 0.26
CA MET A 25 29.09 -1.24 0.64
C MET A 25 27.78 -1.76 1.20
N GLU A 26 27.75 -1.95 2.51
CA GLU A 26 26.48 -1.98 3.22
C GLU A 26 25.83 -0.63 2.89
N ILE A 27 24.96 -0.63 1.88
CA ILE A 27 24.02 0.46 1.60
C ILE A 27 22.93 0.40 2.68
N SER A 28 23.34 0.23 3.94
CA SER A 28 22.51 0.31 5.13
C SER A 28 22.56 1.73 5.72
N ASP A 29 23.44 2.60 5.21
CA ASP A 29 23.41 4.03 5.46
C ASP A 29 22.26 4.69 4.69
N THR A 30 21.07 4.44 5.25
CA THR A 30 19.95 5.38 5.41
C THR A 30 19.48 6.12 4.16
N ILE A 31 19.03 5.36 3.16
CA ILE A 31 17.91 5.84 2.32
C ILE A 31 16.64 5.76 3.19
N ILE A 32 16.46 6.75 4.07
CA ILE A 32 15.19 6.91 4.78
C ILE A 32 14.19 7.38 3.73
N ALA A 33 13.11 6.60 3.54
CA ALA A 33 12.02 7.04 2.68
C ALA A 33 11.53 8.42 3.17
N PRO A 34 11.30 9.39 2.26
CA PRO A 34 10.81 10.70 2.66
C PRO A 34 9.53 10.53 3.48
N LYS A 35 9.49 11.12 4.68
CA LYS A 35 8.27 11.14 5.49
C LYS A 35 7.24 11.97 4.71
N ASN A 36 6.12 11.36 4.38
CA ASN A 36 5.04 12.03 3.67
C ASN A 36 4.41 13.04 4.64
N GLU A 37 4.58 14.34 4.43
CA GLU A 37 4.06 15.37 5.35
C GLU A 37 2.53 15.37 5.44
N SER A 38 1.85 14.87 4.41
CA SER A 38 0.41 14.66 4.39
C SER A 38 0.09 13.25 3.92
N LEU A 39 -0.55 12.48 4.79
CA LEU A 39 -1.11 11.17 4.46
C LEU A 39 -2.24 11.32 3.43
N PRO A 40 -2.22 10.58 2.30
CA PRO A 40 -3.10 10.83 1.15
C PRO A 40 -4.58 10.54 1.40
N ILE A 41 -4.87 9.68 2.38
CA ILE A 41 -6.22 9.20 2.74
C ILE A 41 -6.47 9.31 4.25
N SER A 42 -5.74 10.18 4.96
CA SER A 42 -5.93 10.31 6.40
C SER A 42 -7.33 10.79 6.78
N GLY A 43 -7.74 10.43 7.98
CA GLY A 43 -9.01 10.80 8.56
C GLY A 43 -9.87 9.59 8.87
N LYS A 44 -11.11 9.90 9.18
CA LYS A 44 -12.16 8.96 9.55
C LYS A 44 -13.09 8.78 8.36
N TRP A 45 -13.40 7.54 8.04
CA TRP A 45 -14.16 7.13 6.87
C TRP A 45 -15.29 6.19 7.28
N ILE A 46 -16.35 6.17 6.49
CA ILE A 46 -17.46 5.24 6.67
C ILE A 46 -17.64 4.41 5.41
N ILE A 47 -17.93 3.12 5.58
CA ILE A 47 -18.25 2.22 4.48
C ILE A 47 -19.69 2.50 4.02
N GLU A 48 -19.83 3.07 2.82
CA GLU A 48 -21.12 3.55 2.29
C GLU A 48 -21.82 2.54 1.39
N ASP A 49 -21.05 1.79 0.60
CA ASP A 49 -21.58 0.95 -0.48
C ASP A 49 -20.56 -0.12 -0.89
N TYR A 50 -21.01 -1.10 -1.68
CA TYR A 50 -20.14 -2.12 -2.27
C TYR A 50 -20.57 -2.52 -3.68
N LYS A 51 -19.61 -2.99 -4.48
CA LYS A 51 -19.83 -3.51 -5.82
C LYS A 51 -19.11 -4.85 -6.00
N SER A 52 -19.87 -5.91 -6.30
CA SER A 52 -19.33 -7.23 -6.60
C SER A 52 -19.62 -7.61 -8.05
N SER A 53 -18.66 -8.25 -8.72
CA SER A 53 -18.84 -8.83 -10.05
C SER A 53 -19.50 -10.21 -10.03
N THR A 54 -19.57 -10.85 -8.87
CA THR A 54 -20.03 -12.23 -8.70
C THR A 54 -21.07 -12.30 -7.60
N GLU A 55 -22.28 -12.74 -7.93
CA GLU A 55 -23.30 -13.09 -6.94
C GLU A 55 -22.87 -14.43 -6.29
N GLY A 56 -22.55 -14.44 -4.99
CA GLY A 56 -22.55 -15.70 -4.23
C GLY A 56 -21.42 -15.98 -3.23
N GLU A 57 -20.30 -15.27 -3.24
CA GLU A 57 -19.23 -15.47 -2.24
C GLU A 57 -18.70 -14.11 -1.76
N GLY A 58 -18.77 -13.85 -0.45
CA GLY A 58 -18.35 -12.60 0.19
C GLY A 58 -19.48 -11.63 0.57
N GLU A 59 -20.65 -11.69 -0.08
CA GLU A 59 -21.72 -10.68 0.10
C GLU A 59 -22.25 -10.59 1.54
N GLU A 60 -22.33 -11.70 2.27
CA GLU A 60 -22.74 -11.72 3.67
C GLU A 60 -21.69 -11.05 4.58
N THR A 61 -20.41 -11.38 4.39
CA THR A 61 -19.28 -10.77 5.09
C THR A 61 -19.25 -9.26 4.82
N ILE A 62 -19.54 -8.83 3.59
CA ILE A 62 -19.51 -7.41 3.19
C ILE A 62 -20.70 -6.61 3.70
N LYS A 63 -21.89 -7.23 3.82
CA LYS A 63 -23.01 -6.60 4.52
C LYS A 63 -22.68 -6.28 5.97
N SER A 64 -21.81 -7.06 6.60
CA SER A 64 -21.34 -6.76 7.97
C SER A 64 -20.42 -5.52 8.03
N TYR A 65 -19.81 -5.13 6.91
CA TYR A 65 -18.96 -3.95 6.82
C TYR A 65 -19.73 -2.64 6.59
N LEU A 66 -20.95 -2.70 6.06
CA LEU A 66 -21.75 -1.49 5.83
C LEU A 66 -21.97 -0.69 7.11
N GLY A 67 -21.64 0.60 7.07
CA GLY A 67 -21.73 1.50 8.20
C GLY A 67 -20.61 1.36 9.24
N LYS A 68 -19.70 0.38 9.10
CA LYS A 68 -18.47 0.35 9.91
C LYS A 68 -17.55 1.51 9.52
N GLU A 69 -16.80 1.97 10.50
CA GLU A 69 -15.82 3.03 10.34
C GLU A 69 -14.45 2.47 9.95
N ALA A 70 -13.67 3.30 9.28
CA ALA A 70 -12.26 3.07 9.01
C ALA A 70 -11.46 4.30 9.42
N LEU A 71 -10.30 4.06 10.03
CA LEU A 71 -9.40 5.09 10.53
C LEU A 71 -8.08 5.01 9.78
N PHE A 72 -7.59 6.14 9.30
CA PHE A 72 -6.28 6.23 8.66
C PHE A 72 -5.44 7.32 9.37
N HIS A 73 -4.51 6.87 10.20
CA HIS A 73 -3.61 7.69 10.99
C HIS A 73 -2.15 7.26 10.76
N GLU A 74 -1.16 8.06 11.19
CA GLU A 74 0.26 7.70 11.07
C GLU A 74 0.67 6.57 12.02
N ASP A 75 -0.05 6.39 13.12
CA ASP A 75 0.22 5.37 14.14
C ASP A 75 -0.61 4.09 13.96
N LEU A 76 -1.80 4.22 13.35
CA LEU A 76 -2.79 3.16 13.25
C LEU A 76 -3.60 3.29 11.95
N VAL A 77 -3.83 2.17 11.28
CA VAL A 77 -4.92 2.05 10.30
C VAL A 77 -5.88 0.97 10.78
N ALA A 78 -7.17 1.27 10.79
CA ALA A 78 -8.22 0.32 11.12
C ALA A 78 -9.29 0.29 10.03
N LEU A 79 -9.80 -0.90 9.72
CA LEU A 79 -10.88 -1.15 8.79
C LEU A 79 -11.86 -2.14 9.42
N GLY A 80 -12.94 -1.65 10.03
CA GLY A 80 -13.83 -2.48 10.82
C GLY A 80 -13.11 -3.08 12.04
N GLU A 81 -12.97 -4.40 12.07
CA GLU A 81 -12.35 -5.13 13.19
C GLU A 81 -10.85 -5.40 12.97
N GLU A 82 -10.36 -5.20 11.74
CA GLU A 82 -8.96 -5.40 11.40
C GLU A 82 -8.20 -4.08 11.56
N TYR A 83 -6.96 -4.15 12.04
CA TYR A 83 -6.10 -2.98 12.17
C TYR A 83 -4.63 -3.36 12.01
N CYS A 84 -3.81 -2.35 11.74
CA CYS A 84 -2.36 -2.46 11.79
C CYS A 84 -1.75 -1.22 12.44
N GLU A 85 -0.69 -1.44 13.22
CA GLU A 85 0.10 -0.41 13.88
C GLU A 85 1.28 0.01 12.99
N GLU A 86 1.82 1.21 13.22
CA GLU A 86 2.97 1.77 12.50
C GLU A 86 2.84 1.63 10.97
N PRO A 87 1.71 2.08 10.38
CA PRO A 87 1.44 1.95 8.96
C PRO A 87 2.41 2.77 8.09
N ILE A 88 2.88 2.16 7.01
CA ILE A 88 3.68 2.77 5.96
C ILE A 88 2.82 2.92 4.71
N PHE A 89 2.59 4.16 4.28
CA PHE A 89 1.80 4.48 3.11
C PHE A 89 2.69 4.64 1.87
N LYS A 90 2.37 3.91 0.80
CA LYS A 90 3.04 4.00 -0.51
C LYS A 90 2.04 4.45 -1.56
N ILE A 91 2.44 5.43 -2.38
CA ILE A 91 1.57 6.05 -3.38
C ILE A 91 2.10 5.77 -4.78
N LYS A 92 1.21 5.40 -5.71
CA LYS A 92 1.50 5.36 -7.15
C LYS A 92 0.36 5.99 -7.94
N ASN A 93 0.69 6.78 -8.95
CA ASN A 93 -0.30 7.29 -9.92
C ASN A 93 -0.25 6.43 -11.17
N VAL A 94 -1.39 5.92 -11.61
CA VAL A 94 -1.49 4.93 -12.69
C VAL A 94 -2.58 5.32 -13.69
N ASN A 95 -2.52 4.77 -14.90
CA ASN A 95 -3.64 4.84 -15.83
C ASN A 95 -4.80 3.99 -15.27
N THR A 96 -5.98 4.57 -15.18
CA THR A 96 -7.15 3.93 -14.56
C THR A 96 -7.57 2.67 -15.29
N TRP A 97 -7.67 2.74 -16.62
CA TRP A 97 -8.12 1.62 -17.43
C TRP A 97 -7.16 0.44 -17.34
N ASP A 98 -5.87 0.68 -17.57
CA ASP A 98 -4.84 -0.36 -17.50
C ASP A 98 -4.81 -1.00 -16.11
N TYR A 99 -4.82 -0.20 -15.05
CA TYR A 99 -4.73 -0.72 -13.69
C TYR A 99 -5.90 -1.61 -13.34
N LEU A 100 -7.13 -1.13 -13.53
CA LEU A 100 -8.35 -1.87 -13.19
C LEU A 100 -8.49 -3.15 -14.03
N LEU A 101 -8.15 -3.08 -15.32
CA LEU A 101 -8.20 -4.23 -16.21
C LEU A 101 -7.16 -5.29 -15.84
N TYR A 102 -5.91 -4.90 -15.59
CA TYR A 102 -4.85 -5.87 -15.33
C TYR A 102 -4.89 -6.42 -13.91
N GLN A 103 -5.11 -5.55 -12.90
CA GLN A 103 -5.09 -5.93 -11.49
C GLN A 103 -6.37 -6.63 -11.06
N TYR A 104 -7.54 -6.09 -11.41
CA TYR A 104 -8.81 -6.58 -10.89
C TYR A 104 -9.75 -7.16 -11.96
N LYS A 105 -9.32 -7.20 -13.23
CA LYS A 105 -10.15 -7.70 -14.35
C LYS A 105 -11.49 -6.96 -14.49
N THR A 106 -11.51 -5.68 -14.14
CA THR A 106 -12.72 -4.82 -14.19
C THR A 106 -12.50 -3.56 -15.02
N SER A 107 -13.56 -2.80 -15.27
CA SER A 107 -13.52 -1.52 -15.98
C SER A 107 -13.73 -0.33 -15.04
N PRO A 108 -13.25 0.88 -15.41
CA PRO A 108 -13.57 2.11 -14.69
C PRO A 108 -15.07 2.35 -14.57
N ASP A 109 -15.84 2.06 -15.63
CA ASP A 109 -17.29 2.21 -15.66
C ASP A 109 -17.98 1.37 -14.59
N PHE A 110 -17.52 0.14 -14.33
CA PHE A 110 -18.07 -0.70 -13.27
C PHE A 110 -17.94 -0.03 -11.90
N LEU A 111 -16.83 0.67 -11.65
CA LEU A 111 -16.58 1.39 -10.40
C LEU A 111 -17.15 2.82 -10.39
N ASN A 112 -17.70 3.30 -11.52
CA ASN A 112 -18.12 4.69 -11.74
C ASN A 112 -16.96 5.71 -11.70
N ILE A 113 -15.76 5.31 -12.13
CA ILE A 113 -14.59 6.20 -12.16
C ILE A 113 -14.46 6.82 -13.56
N ASP A 114 -14.52 8.14 -13.64
CA ASP A 114 -14.45 8.91 -14.90
C ASP A 114 -13.07 9.51 -15.20
N LYS A 115 -12.08 9.29 -14.32
CA LYS A 115 -10.73 9.84 -14.44
C LYS A 115 -9.81 8.92 -15.23
N ASP A 116 -8.99 9.48 -16.12
CA ASP A 116 -7.95 8.76 -16.87
C ASP A 116 -6.81 8.22 -16.00
N LYS A 117 -6.57 8.88 -14.87
CA LYS A 117 -5.57 8.47 -13.88
C LYS A 117 -6.18 8.43 -12.49
N ILE A 118 -5.81 7.40 -11.75
CA ILE A 118 -6.13 7.22 -10.33
C ILE A 118 -4.85 7.16 -9.51
N GLN A 119 -4.99 7.53 -8.25
CA GLN A 119 -3.95 7.32 -7.27
C GLN A 119 -4.25 6.04 -6.50
N ILE A 120 -3.24 5.19 -6.37
CA ILE A 120 -3.30 3.98 -5.57
C ILE A 120 -2.47 4.20 -4.32
N VAL A 121 -3.06 3.89 -3.17
CA VAL A 121 -2.45 4.01 -1.85
C VAL A 121 -2.35 2.61 -1.24
N SER A 122 -1.14 2.06 -1.18
CA SER A 122 -0.86 0.78 -0.53
C SER A 122 -0.40 1.02 0.90
N ILE A 123 -0.92 0.25 1.85
CA ILE A 123 -0.58 0.32 3.27
C ILE A 123 0.16 -0.96 3.65
N MET A 124 1.27 -0.80 4.33
CA MET A 124 2.08 -1.89 4.88
C MET A 124 2.31 -1.68 6.36
N SER A 125 2.46 -2.75 7.12
CA SER A 125 2.88 -2.69 8.53
C SER A 125 3.85 -3.84 8.79
N LYS A 126 4.97 -3.56 9.47
CA LYS A 126 6.00 -4.57 9.82
C LYS A 126 6.40 -5.45 8.62
N ASP A 127 6.62 -4.80 7.46
CA ASP A 127 6.90 -5.40 6.14
C ASP A 127 5.81 -6.31 5.54
N GLN A 128 4.64 -6.40 6.18
CA GLN A 128 3.48 -7.11 5.68
C GLN A 128 2.53 -6.16 4.95
N PHE A 129 1.92 -6.65 3.87
CA PHE A 129 0.87 -5.93 3.18
C PHE A 129 -0.41 -5.93 4.03
N PHE A 130 -1.03 -4.77 4.21
CA PHE A 130 -2.33 -4.65 4.87
C PHE A 130 -3.44 -4.54 3.84
N TYR A 131 -3.62 -3.35 3.24
CA TYR A 131 -4.61 -3.12 2.19
C TYR A 131 -4.10 -2.14 1.13
N GLU A 132 -4.76 -2.16 -0.03
CA GLU A 132 -4.53 -1.20 -1.10
C GLU A 132 -5.84 -0.50 -1.47
N PHE A 133 -5.79 0.82 -1.57
CA PHE A 133 -6.94 1.67 -1.83
C PHE A 133 -6.77 2.40 -3.16
N ILE A 134 -7.84 2.42 -3.94
CA ILE A 134 -8.00 3.31 -5.08
C ILE A 134 -8.55 4.63 -4.53
N LYS A 135 -7.77 5.70 -4.61
CA LYS A 135 -8.23 7.05 -4.30
C LYS A 135 -8.89 7.64 -5.55
N GLU A 136 -10.21 7.56 -5.58
CA GLU A 136 -11.02 8.13 -6.67
C GLU A 136 -11.07 9.66 -6.55
N SER A 137 -11.39 10.19 -5.36
CA SER A 137 -11.42 11.61 -5.03
C SER A 137 -10.82 11.85 -3.64
N ASP A 138 -10.85 13.10 -3.15
CA ASP A 138 -10.38 13.40 -1.79
C ASP A 138 -11.33 12.87 -0.71
N ASP A 139 -12.62 12.68 -1.04
CA ASP A 139 -13.67 12.23 -0.13
C ASP A 139 -14.16 10.80 -0.42
N ARG A 140 -13.63 10.12 -1.44
CA ARG A 140 -14.04 8.78 -1.84
C ARG A 140 -12.86 7.88 -2.19
N ILE A 141 -12.79 6.74 -1.51
CA ILE A 141 -11.79 5.70 -1.74
C ILE A 141 -12.47 4.33 -1.88
N ILE A 142 -11.78 3.39 -2.53
CA ILE A 142 -12.28 2.05 -2.80
C ILE A 142 -11.21 1.03 -2.40
N VAL A 143 -11.59 0.01 -1.64
CA VAL A 143 -10.74 -1.16 -1.35
C VAL A 143 -11.34 -2.40 -2.01
N ASN A 144 -10.51 -3.29 -2.54
CA ASN A 144 -10.97 -4.60 -3.02
C ASN A 144 -10.59 -5.68 -2.00
N ILE A 145 -11.58 -6.35 -1.43
CA ILE A 145 -11.42 -7.47 -0.50
C ILE A 145 -12.14 -8.68 -1.11
N ASP A 146 -11.38 -9.75 -1.38
CA ASP A 146 -11.88 -10.99 -1.97
C ASP A 146 -12.74 -10.80 -3.23
N GLY A 147 -12.34 -9.85 -4.09
CA GLY A 147 -13.03 -9.56 -5.34
C GLY A 147 -14.20 -8.60 -5.21
N VAL A 148 -14.54 -8.13 -4.01
CA VAL A 148 -15.58 -7.12 -3.81
C VAL A 148 -15.00 -5.75 -3.51
N PHE A 149 -15.49 -4.77 -4.25
CA PHE A 149 -15.09 -3.37 -4.12
C PHE A 149 -15.95 -2.67 -3.09
N ILE A 150 -15.36 -2.34 -1.96
CA ILE A 150 -16.01 -1.62 -0.86
C ILE A 150 -15.69 -0.13 -1.03
N CYS A 151 -16.72 0.70 -1.09
CA CYS A 151 -16.61 2.15 -1.22
C CYS A 151 -16.65 2.79 0.17
N LEU A 152 -15.69 3.67 0.44
CA LEU A 152 -15.63 4.44 1.67
C LEU A 152 -15.72 5.92 1.36
N LYS A 153 -16.42 6.64 2.23
CA LYS A 153 -16.58 8.08 2.18
C LYS A 153 -15.98 8.74 3.41
N GLN A 154 -15.27 9.84 3.21
CA GLN A 154 -14.67 10.58 4.32
C GLN A 154 -15.76 11.26 5.15
N ILE A 155 -15.70 11.08 6.47
CA ILE A 155 -16.61 11.74 7.43
C ILE A 155 -15.88 12.77 8.30
N SER A 156 -14.58 12.60 8.51
CA SER A 156 -13.72 13.61 9.14
C SER A 156 -12.31 13.56 8.53
N PRO A 157 -11.67 14.71 8.26
CA PRO A 157 -10.28 14.74 7.81
C PRO A 157 -9.27 14.44 8.92
N ILE A 158 -9.70 14.42 10.18
CA ILE A 158 -8.87 14.23 11.37
C ILE A 158 -9.38 12.99 12.12
N VAL A 159 -8.44 12.18 12.62
CA VAL A 159 -8.71 11.10 13.57
C VAL A 159 -8.37 11.65 14.96
N GLU A 160 -9.32 11.60 15.89
CA GLU A 160 -9.09 12.09 17.25
C GLU A 160 -8.32 11.04 18.07
N ASP A 161 -7.55 11.48 19.07
CA ASP A 161 -6.79 10.56 19.94
C ASP A 161 -7.69 9.53 20.65
N GLU A 162 -8.94 9.90 20.95
CA GLU A 162 -9.96 9.02 21.54
C GLU A 162 -10.32 7.87 20.59
N ASP A 163 -10.47 8.14 19.28
CA ASP A 163 -10.76 7.10 18.28
C ASP A 163 -9.62 6.07 18.22
N ILE A 164 -8.36 6.52 18.36
CA ILE A 164 -7.17 5.65 18.37
C ILE A 164 -7.13 4.82 19.66
N ALA A 165 -7.40 5.46 20.80
CA ALA A 165 -7.38 4.80 22.11
C ALA A 165 -8.39 3.66 22.20
N ASP A 166 -9.60 3.84 21.66
CA ASP A 166 -10.65 2.82 21.67
C ASP A 166 -10.20 1.50 21.03
N TYR A 167 -9.43 1.55 19.93
CA TYR A 167 -8.88 0.35 19.29
C TYR A 167 -7.88 -0.39 20.19
N PHE A 168 -6.95 0.34 20.82
CA PHE A 168 -6.00 -0.26 21.76
C PHE A 168 -6.67 -0.82 23.02
N TYR A 169 -7.76 -0.20 23.50
CA TYR A 169 -8.50 -0.71 24.66
C TYR A 169 -9.30 -1.98 24.34
N GLN A 170 -9.94 -2.07 23.16
CA GLN A 170 -10.67 -3.27 22.74
C GLN A 170 -9.76 -4.49 22.59
N GLU A 171 -8.57 -4.31 22.01
CA GLU A 171 -7.56 -5.36 21.91
C GLU A 171 -7.18 -5.91 23.30
N ASN A 172 -6.81 -5.02 24.23
CA ASN A 172 -6.42 -5.39 25.59
C ASN A 172 -7.55 -6.04 26.41
N ALA A 173 -8.81 -5.78 26.06
CA ALA A 173 -9.96 -6.43 26.68
C ALA A 173 -10.19 -7.85 26.13
N MET A 174 -9.98 -8.08 24.83
CA MET A 174 -10.07 -9.43 24.23
C MET A 174 -9.01 -10.39 24.75
N PHE A 175 -7.79 -9.92 25.02
CA PHE A 175 -6.71 -10.75 25.60
C PHE A 175 -6.88 -11.06 27.10
N ARG A 176 -7.89 -10.49 27.76
CA ARG A 176 -8.18 -10.71 29.19
C ARG A 176 -9.37 -11.63 29.45
N ALA A 177 -10.06 -12.12 28.42
CA ALA A 177 -11.16 -13.08 28.50
C ALA A 177 -10.69 -14.51 28.22
#